data_AF-A0A356HYN9-F1
#
_entry.id   AF-A0A356HYN9-F1
#
_cell.length_a   1.000
_cell.length_b   1.000
_cell.length_c   1.000
_cell.angle_alpha   90.00
_cell.angle_beta   90.00
_cell.angle_gamma   90.00
#
_symmetry.space_group_name_H-M   'P 1'
#
loop_
_entity.id
_entity.type
_entity.pdbx_description
1 polymer ?
#
loop_
_entity_poly.entity_id
_entity_poly.type
_entity_poly.pdbx_seq_one_letter_code
_entity_poly.pdbx_strand_id
1 'polypeptide(L)' 'MSGTITIRLPKKLQKELNILTKNGKTSKSEIIREAIVRYLAIKRFQQLRKQVLPFAEAEGLLTDEDIFKIIS' A
#
# COMPACT_ATOMS: atom_id res chain seq x y z
N MET A 1 0.72 9.35 18.71
CA MET A 1 -0.65 9.80 19.01
C MET A 1 -1.64 8.82 18.39
N SER A 2 -2.47 8.16 19.20
CA SER A 2 -3.56 7.30 18.71
C SER A 2 -4.83 8.14 18.56
N GLY A 3 -5.25 8.39 17.32
CA GLY A 3 -6.56 8.98 17.01
C GLY A 3 -7.57 7.89 16.63
N THR A 4 -8.84 8.08 17.02
CA THR A 4 -9.95 7.23 16.59
C THR A 4 -10.55 7.81 15.32
N ILE A 5 -10.78 6.97 14.31
CA ILE A 5 -11.42 7.37 13.06
C ILE A 5 -12.70 6.54 12.91
N THR A 6 -13.84 7.22 12.74
CA THR A 6 -15.11 6.58 12.43
C THR A 6 -15.36 6.68 10.93
N ILE A 7 -15.43 5.53 10.24
CA ILE A 7 -15.66 5.46 8.80
C ILE A 7 -16.96 4.71 8.48
N ARG A 8 -17.64 5.14 7.42
CA ARG A 8 -18.76 4.38 6.86
C ARG A 8 -18.22 3.28 5.95
N LEU A 9 -18.56 2.03 6.26
CA LEU A 9 -18.19 0.86 5.47
C LEU A 9 -19.43 0.26 4.79
N PRO A 10 -19.39 -0.03 3.49
CA PRO A 10 -20.43 -0.80 2.81
C PRO A 10 -20.72 -2.13 3.53
N LYS A 11 -21.99 -2.55 3.56
CA LYS A 11 -22.41 -3.78 4.25
C LYS A 11 -21.62 -5.02 3.80
N LYS A 12 -21.26 -5.10 2.52
CA LYS A 12 -20.46 -6.20 1.95
C LYS A 12 -19.08 -6.30 2.60
N LEU A 13 -18.35 -5.18 2.67
CA LEU A 13 -17.02 -5.13 3.30
C LEU A 13 -17.08 -5.46 4.80
N GLN A 14 -18.12 -5.01 5.50
CA GLN A 14 -18.31 -5.38 6.90
C GLN A 14 -18.48 -6.90 7.08
N LYS A 15 -19.24 -7.55 6.19
CA LYS A 15 -19.41 -9.01 6.22
C LYS A 15 -18.09 -9.74 5.96
N GLU A 16 -17.33 -9.30 4.97
CA GLU A 16 -16.01 -9.89 4.65
C GLU A 16 -15.04 -9.75 5.82
N LEU A 17 -14.94 -8.56 6.43
CA LEU A 17 -14.13 -8.35 7.64
C LEU A 17 -14.58 -9.25 8.78
N ASN A 18 -15.89 -9.40 9.01
CA ASN A 18 -16.41 -10.28 10.07
C ASN A 18 -16.01 -11.74 9.83
N ILE A 19 -16.08 -12.22 8.58
CA ILE A 19 -15.69 -13.59 8.21
C ILE A 19 -14.19 -13.80 8.45
N LEU A 20 -13.35 -12.84 8.05
CA LEU A 20 -11.90 -12.92 8.24
C LEU A 20 -11.52 -12.95 9.73
N THR A 21 -12.26 -12.23 10.57
CA THR A 21 -12.00 -12.17 12.02
C THR A 21 -12.65 -13.29 12.83
N LYS A 22 -13.55 -14.08 12.23
CA LYS A 22 -14.46 -14.99 12.97
C LYS A 22 -13.74 -16.07 13.79
N ASN A 23 -12.59 -16.54 13.30
CA ASN A 23 -11.81 -17.63 13.90
C ASN A 23 -10.36 -17.21 14.23
N GLY A 24 -10.06 -15.91 14.15
CA GLY A 24 -8.69 -15.38 14.18
C GLY A 24 -8.33 -14.64 15.47
N LYS A 25 -7.02 -14.50 15.71
CA LYS A 25 -6.45 -13.62 16.76
C LYS A 25 -6.43 -12.14 16.36
N THR A 26 -6.67 -11.85 15.08
CA THR A 26 -6.56 -10.52 14.48
C THR A 26 -7.89 -9.76 14.56
N SER A 27 -7.83 -8.52 15.03
CA SER A 27 -9.03 -7.66 15.14
C SER A 27 -9.33 -6.94 13.82
N LYS A 28 -10.59 -6.50 13.63
CA LYS A 28 -10.98 -5.68 12.46
C LYS A 28 -10.13 -4.41 12.36
N SER A 29 -9.86 -3.77 13.49
CA SER A 29 -9.05 -2.56 13.56
C SER A 29 -7.61 -2.81 13.14
N GLU A 30 -7.07 -3.98 13.44
CA GLU A 30 -5.72 -4.38 13.04
C GLU A 30 -5.63 -4.61 11.53
N ILE A 31 -6.58 -5.34 10.95
CA ILE A 31 -6.69 -5.55 9.50
C ILE A 31 -6.81 -4.20 8.78
N ILE A 32 -7.68 -3.30 9.26
CA ILE A 32 -7.88 -1.98 8.66
C ILE A 32 -6.59 -1.15 8.76
N ARG A 33 -5.92 -1.17 9.92
CA ARG A 33 -4.65 -0.45 10.11
C ARG A 33 -3.59 -0.95 9.13
N GLU A 34 -3.44 -2.26 9.01
CA GLU A 34 -2.48 -2.87 8.09
C GLU A 34 -2.80 -2.51 6.64
N ALA A 35 -4.07 -2.58 6.24
CA ALA A 35 -4.51 -2.19 4.90
C ALA A 35 -4.17 -0.72 4.60
N ILE A 36 -4.39 0.19 5.56
CA ILE A 36 -4.04 1.61 5.42
C ILE A 36 -2.53 1.79 5.27
N VAL A 37 -1.72 1.11 6.09
CA VAL A 37 -0.25 1.19 6.01
C VAL A 37 0.24 0.74 4.63
N ARG A 38 -0.23 -0.42 4.14
CA ARG A 38 0.12 -0.94 2.82
C ARG A 38 -0.32 0.02 1.70
N TYR A 39 -1.53 0.56 1.79
CA TYR A 39 -2.05 1.51 0.80
C TYR A 39 -1.21 2.79 0.76
N LEU A 40 -0.87 3.35 1.92
CA LEU A 40 -0.04 4.55 2.01
C LEU A 40 1.38 4.31 1.47
N ALA A 41 1.96 3.13 1.73
CA ALA A 41 3.27 2.77 1.18
C ALA A 41 3.26 2.76 -0.35
N ILE A 42 2.26 2.12 -0.96
CA ILE A 42 2.08 2.10 -2.42
C ILE A 42 1.90 3.52 -2.97
N LYS A 43 1.07 4.35 -2.33
CA LYS A 43 0.85 5.73 -2.77
C LYS A 43 2.10 6.59 -2.69
N ARG A 44 2.89 6.46 -1.61
CA ARG A 44 4.17 7.16 -1.46
C ARG A 44 5.17 6.71 -2.52
N PHE A 45 5.28 5.40 -2.76
CA PHE A 45 6.14 4.87 -3.81
C PHE A 45 5.75 5.41 -5.19
N GLN A 46 4.46 5.39 -5.54
CA GLN A 46 3.97 5.93 -6.81
C GLN A 46 4.27 7.42 -6.96
N GLN A 47 4.17 8.19 -5.88
CA GLN A 47 4.48 9.61 -5.88
C GLN A 47 5.98 9.86 -6.12
N LEU A 48 6.84 9.13 -5.42
CA LEU A 48 8.29 9.19 -5.61
C LEU A 48 8.67 8.78 -7.04
N ARG A 49 8.11 7.67 -7.54
CA ARG A 49 8.34 7.23 -8.92
C ARG A 49 7.99 8.31 -9.92
N LYS A 50 6.85 8.99 -9.78
CA LYS A 50 6.48 10.10 -10.69
C LYS A 50 7.48 11.25 -10.70
N GLN A 51 8.13 11.52 -9.56
CA GLN A 51 9.15 12.57 -9.46
C GLN A 51 10.47 12.14 -10.09
N VAL A 52 10.86 10.87 -9.91
CA VAL A 52 12.15 10.35 -10.37
C VAL A 52 12.13 9.91 -11.84
N LEU A 53 10.98 9.44 -12.34
CA LEU A 53 10.84 8.84 -13.67
C LEU A 53 11.39 9.73 -14.80
N PRO A 54 11.14 11.06 -14.86
CA PRO A 54 11.68 11.89 -15.94
C PRO A 54 13.21 11.91 -15.99
N PHE A 55 13.88 11.84 -14.84
CA PHE A 55 15.34 11.80 -14.75
C PHE A 55 15.87 10.42 -15.12
N ALA A 56 15.21 9.35 -14.65
CA ALA A 56 15.57 7.99 -14.99
C ALA A 56 15.40 7.71 -16.50
N GLU A 57 14.32 8.20 -17.12
CA GLU A 57 14.08 8.09 -18.57
C GLU A 57 15.16 8.78 -19.39
N ALA A 58 15.66 9.95 -18.95
CA ALA A 58 16.76 10.65 -19.61
C ALA A 58 18.07 9.85 -19.60
N GLU A 59 18.27 9.02 -18.57
CA GLU A 59 19.41 8.12 -18.41
C GLU A 59 19.15 6.72 -19.00
N GLY A 60 18.01 6.50 -19.66
CA GLY A 60 17.64 5.21 -20.27
C GLY A 60 17.24 4.12 -19.26
N LEU A 61 16.88 4.49 -18.03
CA LEU A 61 16.49 3.59 -16.95
C LEU A 61 14.97 3.47 -16.85
N LEU A 62 14.37 2.52 -17.57
CA LEU A 62 12.92 2.30 -17.55
C LEU A 62 12.50 0.97 -16.95
N THR A 63 13.31 -0.07 -17.10
CA THR A 63 13.01 -1.41 -16.60
C THR A 63 13.93 -1.84 -15.48
N ASP A 64 13.55 -2.90 -14.77
CA ASP A 64 14.37 -3.49 -13.73
C ASP A 64 15.68 -4.02 -14.34
N GLU A 65 15.65 -4.55 -15.56
CA GLU A 65 16.85 -5.02 -16.29
C GLU A 65 17.84 -3.88 -16.59
N ASP A 66 17.35 -2.67 -16.91
CA ASP A 66 18.21 -1.51 -17.12
C ASP A 66 18.95 -1.15 -15.83
N ILE A 67 18.25 -1.20 -14.69
CA ILE A 67 18.85 -0.96 -13.38
C ILE A 67 19.88 -2.04 -13.05
N PHE A 68 19.54 -3.32 -13.24
CA PHE A 68 20.44 -4.43 -12.93
C PHE A 68 21.76 -4.36 -13.69
N LYS A 69 21.74 -3.95 -14.96
CA LYS A 69 22.96 -3.76 -15.78
C LYS A 69 23.92 -2.69 -15.23
N ILE A 70 23.42 -1.72 -14.48
CA ILE A 70 24.23 -0.62 -13.94
C ILE A 70 24.82 -0.97 -12.57
N ILE A 71 24.13 -1.80 -11.77
CA ILE A 71 24.51 -2.09 -10.38
C ILE A 71 25.13 -3.47 -10.16
N SER A 72 25.14 -4.34 -11.17
CA SER A 72 25.72 -5.70 -11.12
C SER A 72 27.02 -5.76 -11.92
#